data_AF-U7QXJ6-F1
#
_entry.id   AF-U7QXJ6-F1
#
_cell.length_a   1.000
_cell.length_b   1.000
_cell.length_c   1.000
_cell.angle_alpha   90.00
_cell.angle_beta   90.00
_cell.angle_gamma   90.00
#
_symmetry.space_group_name_H-M   'P 1'
#
loop_
_entity.id
_entity.type
_entity.pdbx_description
1 polymer ?
#
loop_
_entity_poly.entity_id
_entity_poly.type
_entity_poly.pdbx_seq_one_letter_code
_entity_poly.pdbx_strand_id
1 'polypeptide(L)'
;MEIYKKDSHMYKIFTDESWQDYLYWQQNDKRLVKRINELLNDIGRTPFRGFGKPEPLKHNLTGYWSRRITDEHRLIYKVEEERTIILSCRYHLKQEPTEMIQTPV
;
A
#
# COMPACT_ATOMS: atom_id res chain seq x y z
N MET A 1 -30.98 13.85 -16.22
CA MET A 1 -29.97 13.30 -17.14
C MET A 1 -28.69 14.07 -16.85
N GLU A 2 -27.72 13.62 -16.07
CA GLU A 2 -27.26 12.26 -15.77
C GLU A 2 -27.64 11.80 -14.35
N ILE A 3 -28.20 10.61 -14.33
CA ILE A 3 -28.51 9.78 -13.17
C ILE A 3 -27.35 8.75 -13.18
N TYR A 4 -26.86 8.36 -12.00
CA TYR A 4 -25.66 7.53 -11.76
C TYR A 4 -24.31 8.28 -11.74
N LYS A 5 -23.94 8.87 -10.60
CA LYS A 5 -22.51 8.86 -10.20
C LYS A 5 -22.17 7.40 -9.92
N LYS A 6 -21.81 6.68 -10.98
CA LYS A 6 -21.23 5.34 -10.96
C LYS A 6 -20.19 5.31 -9.85
N ASP A 7 -20.25 4.31 -8.96
CA ASP A 7 -19.17 4.01 -8.03
C ASP A 7 -17.85 4.15 -8.79
N SER A 8 -17.07 5.19 -8.49
CA SER A 8 -15.81 5.44 -9.19
C SER A 8 -15.00 4.15 -9.06
N HIS A 9 -14.70 3.53 -10.20
CA HIS A 9 -14.10 2.20 -10.23
C HIS A 9 -12.65 2.36 -9.76
N MET A 10 -12.44 2.28 -8.45
CA MET A 10 -11.12 2.48 -7.91
C MET A 10 -10.26 1.22 -8.15
N TYR A 11 -9.36 1.31 -9.11
CA TYR A 11 -8.37 0.29 -9.40
C TYR A 11 -7.39 0.18 -8.24
N LYS A 12 -7.08 -1.04 -7.82
CA LYS A 12 -6.02 -1.33 -6.84
C LYS A 12 -4.83 -1.83 -7.62
N ILE A 13 -3.77 -1.04 -7.68
CA ILE A 13 -2.56 -1.33 -8.44
C ILE A 13 -1.48 -1.72 -7.44
N PHE A 14 -1.03 -2.97 -7.50
CA PHE A 14 0.09 -3.45 -6.69
C PHE A 14 1.38 -3.31 -7.50
N THR A 15 2.43 -2.73 -6.89
CA THR A 15 3.80 -2.97 -7.35
C THR A 15 4.17 -4.44 -7.14
N ASP A 16 5.17 -4.93 -7.85
CA ASP A 16 5.67 -6.30 -7.64
C ASP A 16 6.04 -6.55 -6.17
N GLU A 17 6.68 -5.59 -5.52
CA GLU A 17 7.01 -5.65 -4.08
C GLU A 17 5.76 -5.82 -3.21
N SER A 18 4.77 -4.93 -3.36
CA SER A 18 3.53 -5.02 -2.58
C SER A 18 2.70 -6.26 -2.89
N TRP A 19 2.82 -6.79 -4.10
CA TRP A 19 2.18 -8.04 -4.49
C TRP A 19 2.82 -9.22 -3.76
N GLN A 20 4.14 -9.27 -3.70
CA GLN A 20 4.86 -10.28 -2.90
C GLN A 20 4.55 -10.17 -1.41
N ASP A 21 4.44 -8.95 -0.87
CA ASP A 21 3.99 -8.73 0.52
C ASP A 21 2.61 -9.36 0.77
N TYR A 22 1.68 -9.12 -0.14
CA TYR A 22 0.33 -9.63 -0.04
C TYR A 22 0.30 -11.17 -0.11
N LEU A 23 1.03 -11.76 -1.08
CA LEU A 23 1.16 -13.22 -1.20
C LEU A 23 1.81 -13.85 0.03
N TYR A 24 2.83 -13.20 0.60
CA TYR A 24 3.46 -13.63 1.85
C TYR A 24 2.42 -13.71 2.97
N TRP A 25 1.60 -12.67 3.16
CA TRP A 25 0.56 -12.69 4.19
C TRP A 25 -0.50 -13.76 3.94
N GLN A 26 -0.86 -14.06 2.68
CA GLN A 26 -1.80 -15.15 2.38
C GLN A 26 -1.32 -16.51 2.88
N GLN A 27 0.00 -16.74 2.87
CA GLN A 27 0.61 -17.99 3.32
C GLN A 27 0.90 -18.00 4.83
N ASN A 28 1.25 -16.85 5.41
CA ASN A 28 1.81 -16.78 6.77
C ASN A 28 0.81 -16.27 7.82
N ASP A 29 -0.03 -15.28 7.50
CA ASP A 29 -1.05 -14.77 8.43
C ASP A 29 -2.28 -14.17 7.70
N LYS A 30 -3.34 -14.98 7.61
CA LYS A 30 -4.62 -14.58 6.99
C LYS A 30 -5.33 -13.46 7.74
N ARG A 31 -5.02 -13.21 9.02
CA ARG A 31 -5.59 -12.09 9.77
C ARG A 31 -5.06 -10.76 9.22
N LEU A 32 -3.79 -10.71 8.83
CA LEU A 32 -3.19 -9.54 8.22
C LEU A 32 -3.71 -9.30 6.80
N VAL A 33 -3.96 -10.35 6.01
CA VAL A 33 -4.66 -10.22 4.72
C VAL A 33 -6.04 -9.58 4.89
N LYS A 34 -6.82 -10.05 5.87
CA LYS A 34 -8.13 -9.46 6.18
C LYS A 34 -7.98 -7.97 6.53
N ARG A 35 -7.00 -7.64 7.38
CA ARG A 35 -6.73 -6.25 7.77
C ARG A 35 -6.33 -5.37 6.59
N ILE A 36 -5.48 -5.86 5.69
CA ILE A 36 -5.09 -5.14 4.47
C ILE A 36 -6.32 -4.89 3.59
N ASN A 37 -7.18 -5.88 3.39
CA ASN A 37 -8.40 -5.73 2.60
C ASN A 37 -9.39 -4.74 3.22
N GLU A 38 -9.53 -4.72 4.55
CA GLU A 38 -10.30 -3.70 5.26
C GLU A 38 -9.78 -2.28 4.99
N LEU A 39 -8.45 -2.08 5.08
CA LEU A 39 -7.82 -0.80 4.78
C LEU A 39 -8.00 -0.40 3.31
N LEU A 40 -7.84 -1.32 2.36
CA LEU A 40 -8.02 -1.05 0.93
C LEU A 40 -9.47 -0.67 0.59
N ASN A 41 -10.45 -1.29 1.26
CA ASN A 41 -11.86 -0.91 1.12
C ASN A 41 -12.16 0.46 1.73
N ASP A 42 -11.56 0.77 2.89
CA ASP A 42 -11.72 2.08 3.54
C ASP A 42 -11.05 3.21 2.74
N ILE A 43 -9.87 2.96 2.16
CA ILE A 43 -9.18 3.90 1.25
C ILE A 43 -10.09 4.29 0.09
N GLY A 44 -10.86 3.35 -0.47
CA GLY A 44 -11.78 3.64 -1.56
C GLY A 44 -12.94 4.57 -1.23
N ARG A 45 -13.26 4.72 0.06
CA ARG A 45 -14.33 5.60 0.54
C ARG A 45 -13.77 6.90 1.09
N THR A 46 -12.68 6.79 1.84
CA THR A 46 -12.05 7.90 2.54
C THR A 46 -10.52 7.80 2.46
N PRO A 47 -9.90 8.22 1.34
CA PRO A 47 -8.48 7.98 1.09
C PRO A 47 -7.53 8.51 2.16
N PHE A 48 -7.83 9.66 2.77
CA PHE A 48 -6.88 10.38 3.65
C PHE A 48 -7.35 10.48 5.11
N ARG A 49 -8.36 9.69 5.48
CA ARG A 49 -8.92 9.61 6.85
C ARG A 49 -9.47 8.19 7.10
N GLY A 50 -9.93 7.92 8.32
CA GLY A 50 -10.52 6.61 8.65
C GLY A 50 -9.52 5.64 9.26
N PHE A 51 -9.62 4.37 8.92
CA PHE A 51 -8.91 3.31 9.64
C PHE A 51 -7.41 3.32 9.42
N GLY A 52 -6.69 2.85 10.44
CA GLY A 52 -5.24 2.68 10.39
C GLY A 52 -4.46 3.98 10.57
N LYS A 53 -5.06 5.05 11.10
CA LYS A 53 -4.39 6.34 11.37
C LYS A 53 -3.60 6.84 10.16
N PRO A 54 -4.29 7.31 9.09
CA PRO A 54 -3.62 7.74 7.87
C PRO A 54 -2.65 8.89 8.13
N GLU A 55 -1.42 8.74 7.68
CA GLU A 55 -0.35 9.71 7.89
C GLU A 55 0.33 10.01 6.53
N PRO A 56 0.43 11.29 6.10
CA PRO A 56 1.14 11.65 4.88
C PRO A 56 2.65 11.45 5.07
N LEU A 57 3.31 10.85 4.08
CA LEU A 57 4.75 10.64 4.09
C LEU A 57 5.50 11.86 3.53
N LYS A 58 6.78 11.98 3.90
CA LYS A 58 7.65 13.14 3.61
C LYS A 58 8.85 12.72 2.75
N HIS A 59 9.62 13.71 2.29
CA HIS A 59 10.85 13.52 1.51
C HIS A 59 10.60 12.74 0.21
N ASN A 60 11.35 11.66 -0.04
CA ASN A 60 11.25 10.84 -1.25
C ASN A 60 9.89 10.15 -1.41
N LEU A 61 9.06 10.13 -0.36
CA LEU A 61 7.71 9.57 -0.37
C LEU A 61 6.62 10.65 -0.28
N THR A 62 6.96 11.91 -0.61
CA THR A 62 5.96 12.99 -0.68
C THR A 62 4.86 12.62 -1.67
N GLY A 63 3.61 12.76 -1.23
CA GLY A 63 2.41 12.35 -1.99
C GLY A 63 1.94 10.92 -1.70
N TYR A 64 2.76 10.10 -1.02
CA TYR A 64 2.31 8.82 -0.47
C TYR A 64 1.73 9.00 0.94
N TRP A 65 0.94 8.01 1.33
CA TRP A 65 0.29 7.89 2.62
C TRP A 65 0.58 6.54 3.24
N SER A 66 0.64 6.51 4.56
CA SER A 66 0.77 5.27 5.32
C SER A 66 -0.46 5.03 6.19
N ARG A 67 -0.85 3.77 6.34
CA ARG A 67 -1.82 3.30 7.33
C ARG A 67 -1.27 2.11 8.10
N ARG A 68 -1.57 2.04 9.39
CA ARG A 68 -1.18 0.97 10.31
C ARG A 68 -1.97 -0.31 10.01
N ILE A 69 -1.23 -1.33 9.60
CA ILE A 69 -1.73 -2.72 9.56
C ILE A 69 -1.60 -3.29 10.97
N THR A 70 -0.39 -3.22 11.54
CA THR A 70 -0.05 -3.52 12.93
C THR A 70 0.77 -2.35 13.50
N ASP A 71 1.34 -2.49 14.71
CA ASP A 71 2.29 -1.50 15.23
C ASP A 71 3.58 -1.46 14.39
N GLU A 72 3.99 -2.58 13.82
CA GLU A 72 5.18 -2.73 12.98
C GLU A 72 4.90 -2.45 11.49
N HIS A 73 3.86 -3.05 10.92
CA HIS A 73 3.63 -3.03 9.48
C HIS A 73 2.73 -1.88 9.03
N ARG A 74 3.05 -1.33 7.86
CA ARG A 74 2.30 -0.23 7.24
C ARG A 74 1.85 -0.63 5.84
N LEU A 75 0.65 -0.21 5.48
CA LEU A 75 0.20 -0.12 4.09
C LEU A 75 0.63 1.25 3.57
N ILE A 76 1.53 1.27 2.58
CA ILE A 76 1.98 2.49 1.92
C ILE A 76 1.30 2.58 0.56
N TYR A 77 0.62 3.70 0.29
CA TYR A 77 -0.16 3.88 -0.93
C TYR A 77 -0.17 5.33 -1.42
N LYS A 78 -0.57 5.51 -2.67
CA LYS A 78 -0.86 6.80 -3.30
C LYS A 78 -2.21 6.71 -4.01
N VAL A 79 -2.96 7.81 -4.01
CA VAL A 79 -4.20 7.93 -4.77
C VAL A 79 -3.98 8.86 -5.95
N GLU A 80 -4.28 8.39 -7.15
CA GLU A 80 -4.19 9.13 -8.42
C GLU A 80 -5.43 8.85 -9.25
N GLU A 81 -6.21 9.88 -9.56
CA GLU A 81 -7.47 9.75 -10.32
C GLU A 81 -8.37 8.64 -9.74
N GLU A 82 -8.57 7.55 -10.48
CA GLU A 82 -9.36 6.38 -10.08
C GLU A 82 -8.49 5.20 -9.62
N ARG A 83 -7.26 5.46 -9.16
CA ARG A 83 -6.28 4.42 -8.83
C ARG A 83 -5.77 4.60 -7.41
N THR A 84 -5.73 3.51 -6.67
CA THR A 84 -4.91 3.36 -5.45
C THR A 84 -3.70 2.52 -5.81
N ILE A 85 -2.54 3.16 -5.85
CA ILE A 85 -1.25 2.51 -6.08
C ILE A 85 -0.70 2.09 -4.71
N ILE A 86 -0.38 0.81 -4.57
CA ILE A 86 0.08 0.20 -3.33
C ILE A 86 1.57 -0.08 -3.50
N LEU A 87 2.39 0.56 -2.68
CA LEU A 87 3.84 0.46 -2.74
C LEU A 87 4.37 -0.68 -1.86
N SER A 88 3.77 -0.86 -0.68
CA SER A 88 4.15 -1.92 0.27
C SER A 88 2.99 -2.20 1.23
N CYS A 89 2.89 -3.45 1.69
CA CYS A 89 1.97 -3.83 2.78
C CYS A 89 2.63 -4.71 3.85
N ARG A 90 3.96 -4.63 3.96
CA ARG A 90 4.78 -5.28 4.98
C ARG A 90 5.95 -4.38 5.30
N TYR A 91 6.38 -4.38 6.56
CA TYR A 91 7.63 -3.70 6.90
C TYR A 91 8.80 -4.52 6.37
N HIS A 92 9.64 -3.87 5.56
CA HIS A 92 10.93 -4.40 5.14
C HIS A 92 12.01 -3.68 5.93
N LEU A 93 12.73 -4.41 6.79
CA LEU A 93 14.02 -3.92 7.28
C LEU A 93 14.87 -3.69 6.02
N LYS A 94 15.22 -2.44 5.74
CA LYS A 94 16.04 -2.10 4.56
C LYS A 94 17.27 -3.01 4.56
N GLN A 95 17.42 -3.84 3.55
CA GLN A 95 18.75 -4.27 3.17
C GLN A 95 19.37 -3.03 2.52
N GLU A 96 20.39 -2.46 3.17
CA GLU A 96 21.35 -1.61 2.47
C GLU A 96 21.79 -2.36 1.21
N PRO A 97 21.83 -1.74 0.02
CA PRO A 97 22.27 -2.43 -1.19
C PRO A 97 23.75 -2.79 -1.05
N THR A 98 24.02 -3.97 -0.48
CA THR A 98 25.35 -4.58 -0.45
C THR A 98 25.50 -5.38 -1.73
N GLU A 99 25.40 -4.74 -2.88
CA GLU A 99 25.69 -5.33 -4.19
C GLU A 99 25.98 -4.21 -5.21
N MET A 100 26.96 -3.37 -4.90
CA MET A 100 27.86 -2.77 -5.90
C MET A 100 29.28 -3.33 -5.72
N ILE A 101 29.39 -4.62 -5.42
CA ILE A 101 30.65 -5.35 -5.46
C ILE A 101 30.64 -6.19 -6.75
N GLN A 102 31.30 -5.62 -7.76
CA GLN A 102 31.94 -6.28 -8.91
C GLN A 102 31.07 -6.99 -9.95
N THR A 103 31.16 -6.51 -11.19
CA THR A 103 31.37 -7.34 -12.39
C THR A 103 32.01 -6.44 -13.49
N PRO A 104 32.75 -7.03 -14.45
CA PRO A 104 34.21 -6.87 -14.57
C PRO A 104 34.64 -5.84 -15.61
N VAL A 105 35.84 -5.28 -15.42
CA VAL A 105 36.77 -4.94 -16.50
C VAL A 105 38.18 -5.32 -16.04
#